data_AF-A0A833RL21-F1
#
_entry.id   AF-A0A833RL21-F1
#
_cell.length_a   1.000
_cell.length_b   1.000
_cell.length_c   1.000
_cell.angle_alpha   90.00
_cell.angle_beta   90.00
_cell.angle_gamma   90.00
#
_symmetry.space_group_name_H-M   'P 1'
#
loop_
_entity.id
_entity.type
_entity.pdbx_description
1 polymer ?
#
loop_
_entity_poly.entity_id
_entity_poly.type
_entity_poly.pdbx_seq_one_letter_code
_entity_poly.pdbx_strand_id
1 'polypeptide(L)'
;MLIIEKSCIKLLIYCISAFKNHERLHSFNQVTDRWPEKEVVDFTLFSPHLVKLTLNDFRFEQDPMSQLEKLPKLRVLELFNAIIEADGKQMICSRGGFSRLQRLLLSVDNLKEWKIEGGAVCPCSSLNQLVLKCFLLQIVPDLQYWPTFKSSVLMIIWIR
;
A
#
# COMPACT_ATOMS: atom_id res chain seq x y z
N MET A 1 -4.57 19.09 -4.00
CA MET A 1 -3.45 18.13 -4.02
C MET A 1 -2.34 18.75 -3.19
N LEU A 2 -2.11 18.27 -1.96
CA LEU A 2 -0.96 18.73 -1.17
C LEU A 2 0.25 17.95 -1.68
N ILE A 3 1.14 18.66 -2.37
CA ILE A 3 2.45 18.14 -2.78
C ILE A 3 3.41 18.57 -1.69
N ILE A 4 3.91 17.62 -0.91
CA ILE A 4 4.89 17.92 0.15
C ILE A 4 6.27 17.85 -0.49
N GLU A 5 6.77 19.01 -0.91
CA GLU A 5 8.12 19.15 -1.48
C GLU A 5 9.15 19.32 -0.35
N LYS A 6 9.99 18.29 -0.18
CA LYS A 6 11.25 18.22 0.58
C LYS A 6 11.23 18.38 2.11
N SER A 7 12.14 17.60 2.70
CA SER A 7 12.81 17.73 4.01
C SER A 7 12.28 16.80 5.10
N CYS A 8 13.21 16.07 5.74
CA CYS A 8 13.17 15.21 6.95
C CYS A 8 11.84 14.54 7.32
N ILE A 9 11.83 13.22 7.63
CA ILE A 9 10.62 12.52 8.12
C ILE A 9 9.91 13.29 9.23
N LYS A 10 10.62 13.99 10.12
CA LYS A 10 9.99 14.85 11.14
C LYS A 10 9.01 15.87 10.56
N LEU A 11 9.35 16.52 9.45
CA LEU A 11 8.43 17.43 8.75
C LEU A 11 7.32 16.66 8.04
N LEU A 12 7.59 15.45 7.54
CA LEU A 12 6.57 14.60 6.94
C LEU A 12 5.53 14.11 7.97
N ILE A 13 5.97 13.57 9.10
CA ILE A 13 5.14 13.19 10.26
C ILE A 13 4.41 14.42 10.78
N TYR A 14 5.10 15.56 10.92
CA TYR A 14 4.48 16.82 11.32
C TYR A 14 3.36 17.22 10.34
N CYS A 15 3.62 17.23 9.03
CA CYS A 15 2.62 17.55 8.03
C CYS A 15 1.44 16.56 8.07
N ILE A 16 1.71 15.25 8.08
CA ILE A 16 0.67 14.21 8.17
C ILE A 16 -0.19 14.44 9.42
N SER A 17 0.42 14.65 10.58
CA SER A 17 -0.29 14.91 11.84
C SER A 17 -1.08 16.22 11.83
N ALA A 18 -0.52 17.30 11.25
CA ALA A 18 -1.17 18.60 11.16
C ALA A 18 -2.41 18.58 10.27
N PHE A 19 -2.44 17.69 9.26
CA PHE A 19 -3.55 17.54 8.33
C PHE A 19 -4.46 16.33 8.62
N LYS A 20 -4.25 15.60 9.72
CA LYS A 20 -5.02 14.40 10.09
C LYS A 20 -6.54 14.63 10.05
N ASN A 21 -7.01 15.74 10.62
CA ASN A 21 -8.44 16.04 10.69
C ASN A 21 -8.95 16.91 9.53
N HIS A 22 -8.09 17.23 8.56
CA HIS A 22 -8.46 18.17 7.51
C HIS A 22 -9.30 17.47 6.44
N GLU A 23 -10.57 17.86 6.32
CA GLU A 23 -11.55 17.18 5.45
C GLU A 23 -11.19 17.17 3.96
N ARG A 24 -10.31 18.08 3.54
CA ARG A 24 -9.90 18.23 2.14
C ARG A 24 -8.70 17.37 1.74
N LEU A 25 -8.04 16.67 2.69
CA LEU A 25 -6.88 15.83 2.37
C LEU A 25 -7.32 14.48 1.82
N HIS A 26 -7.60 14.46 0.52
CA HIS A 26 -8.03 13.25 -0.18
C HIS A 26 -6.89 12.50 -0.87
N SER A 27 -5.73 13.12 -1.07
CA SER A 27 -4.60 12.51 -1.75
C SER A 27 -3.30 12.90 -1.06
N PHE A 28 -2.46 11.91 -0.80
CA PHE A 28 -1.10 12.08 -0.30
C PHE A 28 -0.14 11.36 -1.25
N ASN A 29 0.82 12.11 -1.79
CA ASN A 29 1.88 11.57 -2.62
C ASN A 29 3.20 11.92 -1.96
N GLN A 30 3.99 10.91 -1.60
CA GLN A 30 5.34 11.11 -1.10
C GLN A 30 6.26 11.47 -2.28
N VAL A 31 6.97 12.60 -2.17
CA VAL A 31 7.89 13.14 -3.20
C VAL A 31 9.34 13.17 -2.69
N THR A 32 9.72 12.24 -1.81
CA THR A 32 11.07 12.21 -1.23
C THR A 32 11.86 11.05 -1.77
N ASP A 33 13.12 11.28 -2.15
CA ASP A 33 13.95 10.26 -2.79
C ASP A 33 14.39 9.11 -1.86
N ARG A 34 14.27 9.26 -0.52
CA ARG A 34 14.60 8.22 0.48
C ARG A 34 13.87 8.43 1.81
N TRP A 35 13.25 7.37 2.34
CA TRP A 35 12.83 7.29 3.74
C TRP A 35 14.03 6.89 4.64
N PRO A 36 14.37 7.62 5.72
CA PRO A 36 15.35 7.19 6.71
C PRO A 36 15.13 5.76 7.20
N GLU A 37 16.21 4.99 7.27
CA GLU A 37 16.20 3.54 7.51
C GLU A 37 15.64 3.11 8.88
N LYS A 38 15.26 4.04 9.77
CA LYS A 38 14.97 3.75 11.18
C LYS A 38 13.77 4.47 11.81
N GLU A 39 12.95 5.20 11.04
CA GLU A 39 11.77 5.88 11.61
C GLU A 39 10.47 5.19 11.21
N VAL A 40 9.76 4.71 12.23
CA VAL A 40 8.46 4.04 12.12
C VAL A 40 7.37 5.08 11.91
N VAL A 41 6.57 4.88 10.85
CA VAL A 41 5.36 5.69 10.63
C VAL A 41 4.17 4.98 11.23
N ASP A 42 3.48 5.67 12.12
CA ASP A 42 2.15 5.27 12.50
C ASP A 42 1.15 5.76 11.45
N PHE A 43 0.62 4.83 10.65
CA PHE A 43 -0.37 5.15 9.62
C PHE A 43 -1.70 5.68 10.19
N THR A 44 -1.94 5.54 11.50
CA THR A 44 -3.08 6.20 12.16
C THR A 44 -2.94 7.72 12.23
N LEU A 45 -1.76 8.27 11.92
CA LEU A 45 -1.55 9.71 11.79
C LEU A 45 -2.16 10.28 10.50
N PHE A 46 -2.37 9.45 9.49
CA PHE A 46 -2.99 9.89 8.24
C PHE A 46 -4.46 10.23 8.43
N SER A 47 -4.96 11.10 7.54
CA SER A 47 -6.36 11.47 7.58
C SER A 47 -7.27 10.28 7.31
N PRO A 48 -8.34 10.06 8.10
CA PRO A 48 -9.34 9.05 7.80
C PRO A 48 -10.13 9.37 6.51
N HIS A 49 -9.90 10.53 5.90
CA HIS A 49 -10.48 10.96 4.63
C HIS A 49 -9.57 10.78 3.42
N LEU A 50 -8.40 10.16 3.63
CA LEU A 50 -7.47 9.85 2.58
C LEU A 50 -8.08 8.85 1.60
N VAL A 51 -8.13 9.23 0.32
CA VAL A 51 -8.67 8.45 -0.79
C VAL A 51 -7.55 7.86 -1.64
N LYS A 52 -6.44 8.59 -1.81
CA LYS A 52 -5.26 8.15 -2.54
C LYS A 52 -4.01 8.24 -1.66
N LEU A 53 -3.25 7.17 -1.62
CA LEU A 53 -1.93 7.09 -0.99
C LEU A 53 -0.91 6.58 -2.01
N THR A 54 0.13 7.37 -2.25
CA THR A 54 1.29 6.99 -3.04
C THR A 54 2.55 7.12 -2.19
N LEU A 55 3.28 6.02 -2.02
CA LEU A 55 4.55 5.95 -1.29
C LEU A 55 5.67 5.48 -2.23
N ASN A 56 6.84 6.12 -2.11
CA ASN A 56 8.02 5.81 -2.91
C ASN A 56 9.19 5.51 -1.97
N ASP A 57 9.96 4.46 -2.27
CA ASP A 57 11.19 4.08 -1.55
C ASP A 57 10.95 3.95 -0.03
N PHE A 58 9.82 3.34 0.34
CA PHE A 58 9.35 3.22 1.71
C PHE A 58 9.73 1.87 2.34
N ARG A 59 10.21 1.90 3.59
CA ARG A 59 10.57 0.70 4.36
C ARG A 59 9.54 0.43 5.43
N PHE A 60 8.89 -0.73 5.36
CA PHE A 60 7.94 -1.20 6.36
C PHE A 60 8.63 -2.13 7.32
N GLU A 61 8.57 -1.85 8.62
CA GLU A 61 9.12 -2.77 9.63
C GLU A 61 8.38 -4.11 9.69
N GLN A 62 7.08 -4.08 9.39
CA GLN A 62 6.16 -5.20 9.44
C GLN A 62 5.35 -5.28 8.14
N ASP A 63 4.35 -6.14 8.10
CA ASP A 63 3.44 -6.25 6.95
C ASP A 63 2.75 -4.89 6.66
N PRO A 64 2.97 -4.28 5.48
CA PRO A 64 2.34 -3.03 5.09
C PRO A 64 0.80 -3.10 5.11
N MET A 65 0.21 -4.25 4.76
CA MET A 65 -1.24 -4.39 4.63
C MET A 65 -1.93 -4.17 5.97
N SER A 66 -1.35 -4.68 7.06
CA SER A 66 -1.88 -4.55 8.43
C SER A 66 -2.09 -3.10 8.89
N GLN A 67 -1.29 -2.17 8.37
CA GLN A 67 -1.37 -0.75 8.71
C GLN A 67 -2.23 0.02 7.69
N LEU A 68 -2.08 -0.29 6.40
CA LEU A 68 -2.74 0.43 5.31
C LEU A 68 -4.25 0.13 5.22
N GLU A 69 -4.68 -1.06 5.65
CA GLU A 69 -6.10 -1.43 5.74
C GLU A 69 -6.88 -0.59 6.75
N LYS A 70 -6.20 0.08 7.69
CA LYS A 70 -6.83 0.96 8.68
C LYS A 70 -7.33 2.27 8.06
N LEU A 71 -7.10 2.53 6.77
CA LEU A 71 -7.51 3.73 6.07
C LEU A 71 -8.89 3.53 5.40
N PRO A 72 -10.00 3.97 6.02
CA PRO A 72 -11.35 3.50 5.68
C PRO A 72 -11.91 4.05 4.36
N LYS A 73 -11.35 5.15 3.85
CA LYS A 73 -11.77 5.76 2.57
C LYS A 73 -10.78 5.52 1.44
N LEU A 74 -9.72 4.73 1.66
CA LEU A 74 -8.69 4.49 0.66
C LEU A 74 -9.28 3.76 -0.56
N ARG A 75 -9.08 4.35 -1.73
CA ARG A 75 -9.49 3.83 -3.04
C ARG A 75 -8.31 3.56 -3.95
N VAL A 76 -7.21 4.29 -3.76
CA VAL A 76 -5.99 4.15 -4.56
C VAL A 76 -4.82 3.96 -3.62
N LEU A 77 -4.13 2.84 -3.76
CA LEU A 77 -2.88 2.56 -3.07
C LEU A 77 -1.80 2.26 -4.12
N GLU A 78 -0.71 3.02 -4.07
CA GLU A 78 0.43 2.86 -4.96
C GLU A 78 1.72 2.82 -4.13
N LEU A 79 2.38 1.67 -4.10
CA LEU A 79 3.69 1.49 -3.46
C LEU A 79 4.74 1.29 -4.55
N PHE A 80 5.76 2.14 -4.54
CA PHE A 80 6.90 2.07 -5.45
C PHE A 80 8.19 1.77 -4.68
N ASN A 81 8.96 0.78 -5.13
CA ASN A 81 10.25 0.36 -4.55
C ASN A 81 10.19 0.17 -3.02
N ALA A 82 9.10 -0.42 -2.53
CA ALA A 82 8.93 -0.65 -1.11
C ALA A 82 9.72 -1.88 -0.65
N ILE A 83 10.11 -1.88 0.63
CA ILE A 83 10.87 -2.97 1.26
C ILE A 83 10.17 -3.34 2.57
N ILE A 84 10.04 -4.64 2.83
CA ILE A 84 9.56 -5.18 4.12
C ILE A 84 10.77 -5.61 4.93
N GLU A 85 11.01 -5.07 6.12
CA GLU A 85 12.15 -5.43 6.97
C GLU A 85 11.89 -6.71 7.77
N ALA A 86 10.64 -6.99 8.17
CA ALA A 86 10.25 -8.21 8.86
C ALA A 86 10.78 -9.49 8.17
N ASP A 87 11.08 -10.49 8.99
CA ASP A 87 11.47 -11.81 8.50
C ASP A 87 10.31 -12.48 7.75
N GLY A 88 10.65 -13.27 6.73
CA GLY A 88 9.68 -13.93 5.85
C GLY A 88 9.23 -13.11 4.65
N LYS A 89 9.37 -11.77 4.67
CA LYS A 89 9.04 -10.89 3.53
C LYS A 89 7.65 -11.17 2.95
N GLN A 90 6.67 -11.24 3.85
CA GLN A 90 5.30 -11.64 3.53
C GLN A 90 4.33 -10.48 3.72
N MET A 91 3.25 -10.49 2.94
CA MET A 91 2.08 -9.66 3.16
C MET A 91 0.84 -10.53 3.34
N ILE A 92 -0.01 -10.13 4.27
CA ILE A 92 -1.28 -10.79 4.58
C ILE A 92 -2.36 -9.72 4.52
N CYS A 93 -3.27 -9.88 3.58
CA CYS A 93 -4.40 -8.99 3.44
C CYS A 93 -5.57 -9.53 4.27
N SER A 94 -6.06 -8.75 5.24
CA SER A 94 -7.11 -9.22 6.14
C SER A 94 -8.47 -9.23 5.45
N ARG A 95 -9.37 -10.12 5.90
CA ARG A 95 -10.71 -10.22 5.34
C ARG A 95 -11.50 -8.93 5.58
N GLY A 96 -11.80 -8.21 4.50
CA GLY A 96 -12.59 -6.97 4.53
C GLY A 96 -11.80 -5.70 4.86
N GLY A 97 -10.46 -5.78 4.99
CA GLY A 97 -9.61 -4.62 5.28
C GLY A 97 -9.66 -3.51 4.22
N PHE A 98 -9.90 -3.85 2.95
CA PHE A 98 -9.89 -2.92 1.82
C PHE A 98 -11.24 -2.80 1.10
N SER A 99 -12.33 -2.63 1.87
CA SER A 99 -13.71 -2.60 1.33
C SER A 99 -13.96 -1.66 0.15
N ARG A 100 -13.18 -0.58 0.01
CA ARG A 100 -13.35 0.47 -1.02
C ARG A 100 -12.17 0.60 -1.98
N LEU A 101 -11.16 -0.25 -1.86
CA LEU A 101 -9.97 -0.16 -2.71
C LEU A 101 -10.33 -0.49 -4.16
N GLN A 102 -10.01 0.42 -5.07
CA GLN A 102 -10.29 0.32 -6.51
C GLN A 102 -9.01 0.04 -7.30
N ARG A 103 -7.92 0.72 -6.95
CA ARG A 103 -6.60 0.55 -7.59
C ARG A 103 -5.56 0.15 -6.56
N LEU A 104 -4.83 -0.93 -6.88
CA LEU A 104 -3.69 -1.41 -6.12
C LEU A 104 -2.48 -1.56 -7.05
N LEU A 105 -1.43 -0.80 -6.78
CA LEU A 105 -0.11 -0.99 -7.39
C LEU A 105 0.89 -1.33 -6.30
N LEU A 106 1.55 -2.48 -6.45
CA LEU A 106 2.58 -2.95 -5.53
C LEU A 106 3.87 -3.18 -6.29
N SER A 107 4.88 -2.37 -5.99
CA SER A 107 6.28 -2.62 -6.31
C SER A 107 7.00 -2.81 -4.99
N VAL A 108 7.13 -4.07 -4.55
CA VAL A 108 7.78 -4.43 -3.29
C VAL A 108 8.95 -5.34 -3.62
N ASP A 109 10.16 -4.83 -3.46
CA ASP A 109 11.36 -5.41 -4.06
C ASP A 109 11.72 -6.76 -3.46
N ASN A 110 11.51 -6.91 -2.14
CA ASN A 110 11.90 -8.10 -1.40
C ASN A 110 10.76 -9.04 -1.04
N LEU A 111 9.54 -8.76 -1.51
CA LEU A 111 8.34 -9.56 -1.20
C LEU A 111 8.46 -10.98 -1.76
N LYS A 112 8.29 -11.98 -0.90
CA LYS A 112 8.32 -13.40 -1.25
C LYS A 112 6.95 -14.06 -1.30
N GLU A 113 6.06 -13.68 -0.39
CA GLU A 113 4.74 -14.30 -0.26
C GLU A 113 3.65 -13.25 -0.06
N TRP A 114 2.53 -13.40 -0.76
CA TRP A 114 1.35 -12.58 -0.54
C TRP A 114 0.12 -13.48 -0.37
N LYS A 115 -0.55 -13.36 0.77
CA LYS A 115 -1.69 -14.19 1.18
C LYS A 115 -2.91 -13.33 1.48
N ILE A 116 -4.09 -13.94 1.37
CA ILE A 116 -5.36 -13.40 1.83
C ILE A 116 -5.81 -14.24 3.03
N GLU A 117 -6.13 -13.58 4.15
CA GLU A 117 -6.58 -14.26 5.35
C GLU A 117 -7.97 -14.89 5.15
N GLY A 118 -8.10 -16.17 5.54
CA GLY A 118 -9.39 -16.85 5.63
C GLY A 118 -10.01 -17.34 4.32
N GLY A 119 -9.26 -17.41 3.22
CA GLY A 119 -9.70 -18.05 1.96
C GLY A 119 -10.98 -17.46 1.33
N ALA A 120 -11.38 -16.26 1.74
CA ALA A 120 -12.65 -15.65 1.39
C ALA A 120 -12.50 -14.62 0.26
N VAL A 121 -13.65 -14.20 -0.28
CA VAL A 121 -13.82 -13.14 -1.29
C VAL A 121 -12.88 -11.96 -1.00
N CYS A 122 -12.16 -11.53 -2.04
CA CYS A 122 -11.00 -10.66 -1.95
C CYS A 122 -11.26 -9.49 -1.00
N PRO A 123 -10.30 -9.15 -0.12
CA PRO A 123 -10.36 -7.97 0.76
C PRO A 123 -10.73 -6.68 0.02
N CYS A 124 -10.48 -6.66 -1.29
CA CYS A 124 -10.71 -5.58 -2.22
C CYS A 124 -11.89 -5.88 -3.15
N SER A 125 -13.10 -6.08 -2.61
CA SER A 125 -14.31 -6.37 -3.40
C SER A 125 -14.64 -5.30 -4.46
N SER A 126 -14.13 -4.08 -4.26
CA SER A 126 -14.29 -2.94 -5.18
C SER A 126 -13.16 -2.79 -6.20
N LEU A 127 -12.21 -3.74 -6.24
CA LEU A 127 -10.98 -3.58 -7.00
C LEU A 127 -11.21 -3.78 -8.49
N ASN A 128 -10.77 -2.79 -9.27
CA ASN A 128 -10.85 -2.78 -10.72
C ASN A 128 -9.48 -2.78 -11.40
N GLN A 129 -8.40 -2.48 -10.65
CA GLN A 129 -7.04 -2.48 -11.19
C GLN A 129 -6.02 -3.02 -10.21
N LEU A 130 -5.22 -3.98 -10.70
CA LEU A 130 -4.07 -4.55 -10.01
C LEU A 130 -2.82 -4.43 -10.88
N VAL A 131 -1.74 -3.92 -10.30
CA VAL A 131 -0.41 -3.95 -10.90
C VAL A 131 0.58 -4.48 -9.88
N LEU A 132 1.28 -5.56 -10.22
CA LEU A 132 2.31 -6.16 -9.38
C LEU A 132 3.65 -6.07 -10.08
N LYS A 133 4.63 -5.50 -9.37
CA LYS A 133 6.05 -5.37 -9.73
C LYS A 133 6.89 -5.90 -8.57
N CYS A 134 6.66 -7.16 -8.22
CA CYS A 134 7.34 -7.83 -7.10
C CYS A 134 8.18 -8.98 -7.66
N PHE A 135 9.47 -8.73 -7.89
CA PHE A 135 10.35 -9.66 -8.62
C PHE A 135 10.69 -10.93 -7.84
N LEU A 136 10.59 -10.90 -6.51
CA LEU A 136 10.86 -12.06 -5.64
C LEU A 136 9.59 -12.82 -5.23
N LEU A 137 8.41 -12.41 -5.72
CA LEU A 137 7.12 -12.97 -5.30
C LEU A 137 6.95 -14.39 -5.85
N GLN A 138 6.97 -15.38 -4.96
CA GLN A 138 6.84 -16.80 -5.29
C GLN A 138 5.41 -17.31 -5.06
N ILE A 139 4.74 -16.80 -4.02
CA ILE A 139 3.38 -17.19 -3.67
C ILE A 139 2.46 -16.00 -3.87
N VAL A 140 1.55 -16.11 -4.85
CA VAL A 140 0.47 -15.15 -5.08
C VAL A 140 -0.82 -15.62 -4.40
N PRO A 141 -1.67 -14.69 -3.94
CA PRO A 141 -2.94 -15.04 -3.33
C PRO A 141 -3.88 -15.64 -4.38
N ASP A 142 -4.80 -16.50 -3.92
CA ASP A 142 -5.81 -17.09 -4.80
C ASP A 142 -6.66 -15.98 -5.47
N LEU A 143 -6.48 -15.85 -6.78
CA LEU A 143 -7.08 -14.79 -7.59
C LEU A 143 -8.54 -15.09 -7.96
N GLN A 144 -9.08 -16.28 -7.64
CA GLN A 144 -10.46 -16.64 -7.99
C GLN A 144 -11.51 -15.70 -7.37
N TYR A 145 -11.10 -14.91 -6.38
CA TYR A 145 -11.94 -14.00 -5.61
C TYR A 145 -11.95 -12.55 -6.09
N TRP A 146 -11.35 -12.24 -7.23
CA TRP A 146 -11.20 -10.89 -7.75
C TRP A 146 -12.25 -10.60 -8.83
N PRO A 147 -13.30 -9.81 -8.50
CA PRO A 147 -14.58 -9.83 -9.22
C PRO A 147 -14.58 -9.19 -10.62
N THR A 148 -13.48 -8.55 -11.05
CA THR A 148 -13.49 -7.74 -12.29
C THR A 148 -12.18 -7.83 -13.09
N PHE A 149 -11.70 -9.04 -13.40
CA PHE A 149 -10.57 -9.19 -14.32
C PHE A 149 -11.02 -9.18 -15.79
N LYS A 150 -11.39 -8.00 -16.29
CA LYS A 150 -11.45 -7.72 -17.74
C LYS A 150 -10.23 -6.88 -18.13
N SER A 151 -9.21 -7.55 -18.67
CA SER A 151 -8.22 -6.99 -19.60
C SER A 151 -7.03 -6.14 -19.10
N SER A 152 -6.68 -6.07 -17.80
CA SER A 152 -5.51 -5.26 -17.40
C SER A 152 -4.71 -5.76 -16.18
N VAL A 153 -4.52 -7.07 -16.04
CA VAL A 153 -3.45 -7.60 -15.17
C VAL A 153 -2.16 -7.56 -15.99
N LEU A 154 -1.40 -6.48 -15.86
CA LEU A 154 0.03 -6.54 -16.18
C LEU A 154 0.70 -7.19 -14.97
N MET A 155 0.59 -8.52 -14.87
CA MET A 155 1.50 -9.33 -14.09
C MET A 155 2.81 -9.32 -14.87
N ILE A 156 3.66 -8.33 -14.63
CA ILE A 156 5.03 -8.40 -15.11
C ILE A 156 5.79 -9.27 -14.11
N ILE A 157 5.46 -10.56 -14.07
CA ILE A 157 6.31 -11.56 -13.44
C ILE A 157 7.44 -11.74 -14.46
N TRP A 158 8.56 -11.04 -14.28
CA TRP A 158 9.79 -11.43 -14.98
C TRP A 158 10.27 -12.72 -14.33
N ILE A 159 9.74 -13.86 -14.80
CA ILE A 159 10.35 -15.16 -14.55
C ILE A 159 11.63 -15.16 -15.39
N ARG A 160 12.78 -15.11 -14.72
CA ARG A 160 14.05 -15.56 -15.28
C ARG A 160 14.47 -16.81 -14.54
#